data_AF-A0A8T4VRD8-F1
#
_entry.id   AF-A0A8T4VRD8-F1
#
_cell.length_a   1.000
_cell.length_b   1.000
_cell.length_c   1.000
_cell.angle_alpha   90.00
_cell.angle_beta   90.00
_cell.angle_gamma   90.00
#
_symmetry.space_group_name_H-M   'P 1'
#
loop_
_entity.id
_entity.type
_entity.pdbx_description
1 polymer ?
#
loop_
_entity_poly.entity_id
_entity_poly.type
_entity_poly.pdbx_seq_one_letter_code
_entity_poly.pdbx_strand_id
1 'polypeptide(L)'
;MVGTARDRVLTALEECDIGLPEDGLTLEKIRERAFGFQFESEEVLSFRIERHPTMYLSDMGVPGLDASPARFHVVTEYHLDLTDEAWHIDERSSTFEYEPWMVIEAELGIGPVGEAIQEGIEQVTAAEDPEETFENVFGSWIDHWEEKFDELDGRNVPEEDKEAIVDLLVGELQERAELD
;
A
#
# COMPACT_ATOMS: atom_id res chain seq x y z
N MET A 1 8.57 -2.43 -41.05
CA MET A 1 9.00 -1.47 -40.02
C MET A 1 9.26 -2.27 -38.77
N VAL A 2 10.47 -2.19 -38.19
CA VAL A 2 10.73 -2.86 -36.91
C VAL A 2 9.99 -2.02 -35.85
N GLY A 3 8.91 -2.58 -35.30
CA GLY A 3 8.18 -1.94 -34.20
C GLY A 3 9.09 -1.75 -32.98
N THR A 4 8.67 -0.90 -32.05
CA THR A 4 9.40 -0.74 -30.78
C THR A 4 9.45 -2.08 -30.02
N ALA A 5 10.35 -2.22 -29.05
CA ALA A 5 10.38 -3.43 -28.21
C ALA A 5 9.01 -3.70 -27.56
N ARG A 6 8.32 -2.64 -27.14
CA ARG A 6 6.93 -2.69 -26.68
C ARG A 6 5.99 -3.28 -27.72
N ASP A 7 5.98 -2.75 -28.94
CA ASP A 7 5.07 -3.24 -29.99
C ASP A 7 5.33 -4.70 -30.30
N ARG A 8 6.60 -5.11 -30.38
CA ARG A 8 6.97 -6.51 -30.62
C ARG A 8 6.48 -7.44 -29.51
N VAL A 9 6.65 -7.06 -28.24
CA VAL A 9 6.20 -7.86 -27.10
C VAL A 9 4.68 -7.93 -27.06
N LEU A 10 3.98 -6.81 -27.23
CA LEU A 10 2.52 -6.78 -27.26
C LEU A 10 1.94 -7.62 -28.40
N THR A 11 2.52 -7.52 -29.60
CA THR A 11 2.11 -8.39 -30.72
C THR A 11 2.35 -9.86 -30.41
N ALA A 12 3.50 -10.22 -29.83
CA ALA A 12 3.75 -11.60 -29.43
C ALA A 12 2.73 -12.11 -28.40
N LEU A 13 2.39 -11.29 -27.39
CA LEU A 13 1.37 -11.63 -26.39
C LEU A 13 -0.06 -11.72 -26.95
N GLU A 14 -0.38 -10.97 -28.01
CA GLU A 14 -1.69 -11.01 -28.68
C GLU A 14 -1.81 -12.20 -29.64
N GLU A 15 -0.72 -12.59 -30.29
CA GLU A 15 -0.70 -13.68 -31.27
C GLU A 15 -0.46 -15.06 -30.62
N CYS A 16 0.13 -15.08 -29.42
CA CYS A 16 0.43 -16.31 -28.69
C CYS A 16 -0.78 -16.80 -27.88
N ASP A 17 -1.11 -18.09 -28.01
CA ASP A 17 -2.21 -18.75 -27.28
C ASP A 17 -1.79 -19.21 -25.87
N ILE A 18 -0.91 -18.45 -25.22
CA ILE A 18 -0.45 -18.72 -23.85
C ILE A 18 -1.27 -17.86 -22.89
N GLY A 19 -1.87 -18.49 -21.89
CA GLY A 19 -2.61 -17.79 -20.83
C GLY A 19 -1.71 -16.83 -20.05
N LEU A 20 -2.27 -15.67 -19.67
CA LEU A 20 -1.60 -14.77 -18.74
C LEU A 20 -1.58 -15.37 -17.32
N PRO A 21 -0.64 -14.94 -16.46
CA PRO A 21 -0.60 -15.37 -15.06
C PRO A 21 -1.91 -15.12 -14.31
N GLU A 22 -2.26 -16.01 -13.38
CA GLU A 22 -3.46 -15.91 -12.51
C GLU A 22 -3.31 -14.89 -11.37
N ASP A 23 -2.57 -13.80 -11.60
CA ASP A 23 -2.31 -12.73 -10.62
C ASP A 23 -3.11 -11.45 -10.95
N GLY A 24 -4.14 -11.57 -11.79
CA GLY A 24 -4.99 -10.48 -12.24
C GLY A 24 -4.40 -9.62 -13.35
N LEU A 25 -3.30 -10.04 -13.99
CA LEU A 25 -2.74 -9.38 -15.17
C LEU A 25 -3.65 -9.56 -16.39
N THR A 26 -3.82 -8.49 -17.16
CA THR A 26 -4.58 -8.51 -18.42
C THR A 26 -3.76 -7.84 -19.52
N LEU A 27 -4.03 -8.17 -20.78
CA LEU A 27 -3.36 -7.50 -21.92
C LEU A 27 -3.59 -5.98 -21.90
N GLU A 28 -4.76 -5.53 -21.45
CA GLU A 28 -5.07 -4.11 -21.24
C GLU A 28 -4.14 -3.49 -20.19
N LYS A 29 -4.01 -4.11 -19.01
CA LYS A 29 -3.08 -3.65 -17.97
C LYS A 29 -1.64 -3.61 -18.46
N ILE A 30 -1.19 -4.62 -19.21
CA ILE A 30 0.16 -4.63 -19.79
C ILE A 30 0.31 -3.45 -20.76
N ARG A 31 -0.66 -3.24 -21.66
CA ARG A 31 -0.61 -2.17 -22.64
C ARG A 31 -0.55 -0.77 -22.00
N GLU A 32 -1.31 -0.56 -20.94
CA GLU A 32 -1.46 0.75 -20.29
C GLU A 32 -0.36 1.04 -19.27
N ARG A 33 0.07 0.03 -18.52
CA ARG A 33 0.89 0.21 -17.31
C ARG A 33 2.25 -0.44 -17.37
N ALA A 34 2.47 -1.42 -18.25
CA ALA A 34 3.77 -2.08 -18.28
C ALA A 34 4.84 -1.20 -18.95
N PHE A 35 6.08 -1.43 -18.56
CA PHE A 35 7.25 -0.70 -19.03
C PHE A 35 8.46 -1.64 -19.11
N GLY A 36 9.56 -1.15 -19.67
CA GLY A 36 10.81 -1.92 -19.74
C GLY A 36 10.75 -3.14 -20.66
N PHE A 37 9.86 -3.14 -21.66
CA PHE A 37 9.67 -4.24 -22.62
C PHE A 37 10.96 -4.64 -23.33
N GLN A 38 11.28 -5.93 -23.32
CA GLN A 38 12.48 -6.49 -23.92
C GLN A 38 12.21 -7.86 -24.55
N PHE A 39 13.07 -8.21 -25.50
CA PHE A 39 13.33 -9.59 -25.91
C PHE A 39 14.75 -9.91 -25.47
N GLU A 40 14.90 -10.80 -24.50
CA GLU A 40 16.21 -11.20 -23.96
C GLU A 40 16.90 -12.18 -24.91
N SER A 41 16.09 -12.98 -25.61
CA SER A 41 16.46 -13.79 -26.76
C SER A 41 15.33 -13.73 -27.80
N GLU A 42 15.39 -14.53 -28.87
CA GLU A 42 14.26 -14.67 -29.80
C GLU A 42 13.07 -15.39 -29.15
N GLU A 43 13.30 -16.11 -28.05
CA GLU A 43 12.36 -17.01 -27.40
C GLU A 43 11.91 -16.49 -26.02
N VAL A 44 12.60 -15.51 -25.44
CA VAL A 44 12.27 -14.96 -24.12
C VAL A 44 11.92 -13.48 -24.25
N LEU A 45 10.71 -13.14 -23.84
CA LEU A 45 10.26 -11.75 -23.71
C LEU A 45 10.07 -11.37 -22.25
N SER A 46 10.29 -10.11 -21.94
CA SER A 46 10.07 -9.59 -20.59
C SER A 46 9.48 -8.18 -20.57
N PHE A 47 8.75 -7.88 -19.50
CA PHE A 47 8.24 -6.56 -19.18
C PHE A 47 8.07 -6.41 -17.68
N ARG A 48 7.91 -5.18 -17.22
CA ARG A 48 7.70 -4.85 -15.81
C ARG A 48 6.38 -4.15 -15.62
N ILE A 49 5.76 -4.35 -14.48
CA ILE A 49 4.58 -3.60 -14.05
C ILE A 49 4.74 -3.20 -12.58
N GLU A 50 4.35 -1.98 -12.26
CA GLU A 50 4.21 -1.56 -10.86
C GLU A 50 2.79 -1.89 -10.38
N ARG A 51 2.73 -2.66 -9.30
CA ARG A 51 1.51 -3.12 -8.64
C ARG A 51 1.40 -2.45 -7.27
N HIS A 52 0.15 -2.26 -6.84
CA HIS A 52 -0.18 -1.83 -5.49
C HIS A 52 -1.02 -2.94 -4.86
N PRO A 53 -0.38 -4.01 -4.34
CA PRO A 53 -1.11 -5.15 -3.79
C PRO A 53 -1.96 -4.74 -2.57
N THR A 54 -1.47 -3.78 -1.80
CA THR A 54 -2.13 -3.21 -0.63
C THR A 54 -3.02 -2.05 -1.03
N MET A 55 -4.32 -2.20 -0.78
CA MET A 55 -5.13 -1.08 -0.34
C MET A 55 -5.26 -1.23 1.17
N TYR A 56 -4.74 -0.27 1.92
CA TYR A 56 -5.02 -0.10 3.35
C TYR A 56 -6.50 -0.42 3.61
N LEU A 57 -6.73 -1.46 4.44
CA LEU A 57 -8.00 -2.02 4.88
C LEU A 57 -9.22 -1.52 4.09
N SER A 58 -9.74 -2.39 3.24
CA SER A 58 -10.98 -2.28 2.46
C SER A 58 -12.25 -1.85 3.23
N ASP A 59 -12.15 -1.48 4.51
CA ASP A 59 -13.24 -0.95 5.34
C ASP A 59 -13.07 0.52 5.77
N MET A 60 -11.87 1.13 5.64
CA MET A 60 -11.54 2.44 6.24
C MET A 60 -10.68 3.33 5.32
N GLY A 61 -10.94 3.30 4.00
CA GLY A 61 -10.44 4.37 3.12
C GLY A 61 -11.03 5.72 3.54
N VAL A 62 -10.35 6.82 3.26
CA VAL A 62 -10.90 8.16 3.55
C VAL A 62 -12.23 8.33 2.81
N PRO A 63 -13.34 8.66 3.50
CA PRO A 63 -14.65 8.77 2.87
C PRO A 63 -14.64 9.69 1.65
N GLY A 64 -15.02 9.16 0.49
CA GLY A 64 -15.10 9.91 -0.77
C GLY A 64 -13.80 10.00 -1.57
N LEU A 65 -12.72 9.31 -1.15
CA LEU A 65 -11.48 9.22 -1.91
C LEU A 65 -11.20 7.78 -2.35
N ASP A 66 -10.88 7.63 -3.63
CA ASP A 66 -10.48 6.35 -4.25
C ASP A 66 -8.95 6.17 -4.18
N ALA A 67 -8.35 6.59 -3.06
CA ALA A 67 -6.92 6.55 -2.81
C ALA A 67 -6.66 5.89 -1.45
N SER A 68 -5.66 5.03 -1.40
CA SER A 68 -5.27 4.36 -0.17
C SER A 68 -4.33 5.24 0.67
N PRO A 69 -4.58 5.39 1.99
CA PRO A 69 -3.69 6.12 2.89
C PRO A 69 -2.24 5.60 2.93
N ALA A 70 -2.06 4.29 2.77
CA ALA A 70 -0.77 3.62 2.82
C ALA A 70 -0.76 2.42 1.87
N ARG A 71 0.33 2.22 1.14
CA ARG A 71 0.43 1.16 0.12
C ARG A 71 1.86 0.75 -0.16
N PHE A 72 2.01 -0.49 -0.61
CA PHE A 72 3.24 -0.96 -1.22
C PHE A 72 3.24 -0.65 -2.73
N HIS A 73 4.38 -0.17 -3.21
CA HIS A 73 4.75 -0.07 -4.61
C HIS A 73 5.65 -1.24 -4.94
N VAL A 74 5.09 -2.22 -5.65
CA VAL A 74 5.79 -3.47 -6.00
C VAL A 74 6.07 -3.47 -7.48
N VAL A 75 7.34 -3.42 -7.85
CA VAL A 75 7.75 -3.61 -9.25
C VAL A 75 7.95 -5.09 -9.47
N THR A 76 7.10 -5.68 -10.31
CA THR A 76 7.17 -7.08 -10.70
C THR A 76 7.64 -7.18 -12.14
N GLU A 77 8.61 -8.05 -12.39
CA GLU A 77 9.11 -8.39 -13.72
C GLU A 77 8.51 -9.72 -14.16
N TYR A 78 8.01 -9.74 -15.38
CA TYR A 78 7.41 -10.89 -16.03
C TYR A 78 8.31 -11.32 -17.15
N HIS A 79 8.64 -12.60 -17.18
CA HIS A 79 9.35 -13.26 -18.27
C HIS A 79 8.43 -14.34 -18.82
N LEU A 80 8.27 -14.35 -20.13
CA LEU A 80 7.62 -15.45 -20.84
C LEU A 80 8.66 -16.14 -21.70
N ASP A 81 8.88 -17.41 -21.39
CA ASP A 81 9.62 -18.33 -22.26
C ASP A 81 8.64 -18.91 -23.28
N LEU A 82 8.84 -18.59 -24.56
CA LEU A 82 8.01 -19.05 -25.67
C LEU A 82 8.31 -20.49 -26.08
N THR A 83 9.44 -21.06 -25.66
CA THR A 83 9.81 -22.44 -25.96
C THR A 83 9.06 -23.41 -25.05
N ASP A 84 9.04 -23.11 -23.75
CA ASP A 84 8.40 -23.95 -22.73
C ASP A 84 7.02 -23.44 -22.30
N GLU A 85 6.55 -22.35 -22.91
CA GLU A 85 5.26 -21.69 -22.66
C GLU A 85 5.05 -21.32 -21.19
N ALA A 86 6.14 -20.95 -20.51
CA ALA A 86 6.18 -20.77 -19.07
C ALA A 86 6.41 -19.31 -18.68
N TRP A 87 5.65 -18.86 -17.67
CA TRP A 87 5.88 -17.57 -17.02
C TRP A 87 6.83 -17.71 -15.84
N HIS A 88 7.84 -16.84 -15.79
CA HIS A 88 8.63 -16.58 -14.60
C HIS A 88 8.32 -15.16 -14.11
N ILE A 89 8.00 -15.04 -12.82
CA ILE A 89 7.51 -13.80 -12.22
C ILE A 89 8.39 -13.48 -11.03
N ASP A 90 9.05 -12.33 -11.08
CA ASP A 90 10.02 -11.91 -10.08
C ASP A 90 9.64 -10.55 -9.48
N GLU A 91 9.56 -10.47 -8.17
CA GLU A 91 9.50 -9.18 -7.47
C GLU A 91 10.89 -8.53 -7.48
N ARG A 92 11.00 -7.34 -8.08
CA ARG A 92 12.27 -6.61 -8.24
C ARG A 92 12.52 -5.64 -7.12
N SER A 93 11.46 -4.98 -6.65
CA SER A 93 11.51 -4.04 -5.55
C SER A 93 10.14 -3.91 -4.91
N SER A 94 10.15 -3.61 -3.61
CA SER A 94 8.98 -3.24 -2.83
C SER A 94 9.33 -1.99 -2.04
N THR A 95 8.54 -0.94 -2.19
CA THR A 95 8.67 0.31 -1.44
C THR A 95 7.35 0.58 -0.74
N PHE A 96 7.39 1.04 0.50
CA PHE A 96 6.19 1.44 1.23
C PHE A 96 6.05 2.96 1.16
N GLU A 97 4.83 3.44 0.92
CA GLU A 97 4.51 4.87 0.93
C GLU A 97 3.18 5.10 1.64
N TYR A 98 3.09 6.21 2.35
CA TYR A 98 1.86 6.67 3.00
C TYR A 98 1.69 8.18 2.90
N GLU A 99 0.44 8.63 2.97
CA GLU A 99 0.05 10.03 2.97
C GLU A 99 -0.38 10.42 4.41
N PRO A 100 0.44 11.18 5.16
CA PRO A 100 0.21 11.42 6.59
C PRO A 100 -1.20 11.90 6.94
N TRP A 101 -1.73 12.87 6.20
CA TRP A 101 -3.07 13.41 6.45
C TRP A 101 -4.18 12.38 6.17
N MET A 102 -3.98 11.47 5.22
CA MET A 102 -4.95 10.40 4.94
C MET A 102 -4.94 9.34 6.03
N VAL A 103 -3.77 9.07 6.62
CA VAL A 103 -3.65 8.15 7.77
C VAL A 103 -4.38 8.75 8.98
N ILE A 104 -4.17 10.04 9.27
CA ILE A 104 -4.91 10.75 10.32
C ILE A 104 -6.42 10.70 10.08
N GLU A 105 -6.89 10.98 8.87
CA GLU A 105 -8.34 10.95 8.57
C GLU A 105 -8.91 9.53 8.63
N ALA A 106 -8.15 8.51 8.21
CA ALA A 106 -8.59 7.12 8.28
C ALA A 106 -8.72 6.61 9.72
N GLU A 107 -7.79 6.96 10.61
CA GLU A 107 -7.77 6.47 11.99
C GLU A 107 -8.54 7.37 12.96
N LEU A 108 -8.48 8.70 12.76
CA LEU A 108 -8.97 9.72 13.70
C LEU A 108 -10.05 10.64 13.09
N GLY A 109 -10.49 10.38 11.86
CA GLY A 109 -11.50 11.15 11.16
C GLY A 109 -12.93 10.88 11.64
N ILE A 110 -13.91 11.39 10.90
CA ILE A 110 -15.31 11.38 11.34
C ILE A 110 -15.91 9.96 11.24
N GLY A 111 -16.26 9.38 12.38
CA GLY A 111 -16.91 8.08 12.49
C GLY A 111 -17.02 7.61 13.95
N PRO A 112 -17.53 6.39 14.21
CA PRO A 112 -17.66 5.86 15.57
C PRO A 112 -16.34 5.82 16.35
N VAL A 113 -15.23 5.61 15.63
CA VAL A 113 -13.88 5.66 16.18
C VAL A 113 -13.49 7.11 16.54
N GLY A 114 -13.70 8.05 15.63
CA GLY A 114 -13.45 9.48 15.89
C GLY A 114 -14.28 10.05 17.04
N GLU A 115 -15.54 9.61 17.20
CA GLU A 115 -16.38 9.98 18.36
C GLU A 115 -15.76 9.49 19.67
N ALA A 116 -15.31 8.24 19.74
CA ALA A 116 -14.63 7.69 20.91
C ALA A 116 -13.30 8.41 21.22
N ILE A 117 -12.55 8.77 20.18
CA ILE A 117 -11.31 9.55 20.32
C ILE A 117 -11.62 10.95 20.87
N GLN A 118 -12.66 11.62 20.37
CA GLN A 118 -13.07 12.94 20.86
C GLN A 118 -13.49 12.88 22.34
N GLU A 119 -14.26 11.87 22.74
CA GLU A 119 -14.60 11.64 24.15
C GLU A 119 -13.35 11.37 25.02
N GLY A 120 -12.35 10.67 24.47
CA GLY A 120 -11.06 10.45 25.12
C GLY A 120 -10.27 11.75 25.31
N ILE A 121 -10.21 12.59 24.29
CA ILE A 121 -9.55 13.91 24.34
C ILE A 121 -10.19 14.77 25.43
N GLU A 122 -11.53 14.84 25.46
CA GLU A 122 -12.25 15.62 26.48
C GLU A 122 -11.96 15.14 27.91
N GLN A 123 -11.78 13.83 28.11
CA GLN A 123 -11.37 13.26 29.41
C GLN A 123 -9.95 13.68 29.80
N VAL A 124 -9.01 13.63 28.87
CA VAL A 124 -7.61 14.02 29.11
C VAL A 124 -7.52 15.50 29.47
N THR A 125 -8.14 16.38 28.68
CA THR A 125 -8.11 17.83 28.91
C THR A 125 -8.77 18.25 30.22
N ALA A 126 -9.75 17.48 30.70
CA ALA A 126 -10.45 17.75 31.96
C ALA A 126 -9.77 17.15 33.21
N ALA A 127 -8.73 16.33 33.04
CA ALA A 127 -8.10 15.59 34.12
C ALA A 127 -7.20 16.46 35.01
N GLU A 128 -7.01 16.03 36.26
CA GLU A 128 -6.03 16.64 37.18
C GLU A 128 -4.58 16.28 36.78
N ASP A 129 -4.41 15.09 36.17
CA ASP A 129 -3.14 14.62 35.57
C ASP A 129 -3.40 14.19 34.11
N PRO A 130 -3.27 15.11 33.15
CA PRO A 130 -3.52 14.84 31.75
C PRO A 130 -2.56 13.80 31.14
N GLU A 131 -1.31 13.76 31.55
CA GLU A 131 -0.31 12.80 31.04
C GLU A 131 -0.66 11.37 31.44
N GLU A 132 -0.92 11.13 32.74
CA GLU A 132 -1.34 9.80 33.22
C GLU A 132 -2.70 9.40 32.59
N THR A 133 -3.61 10.35 32.42
CA THR A 133 -4.92 10.07 31.80
C THR A 133 -4.77 9.71 30.32
N PHE A 134 -3.87 10.37 29.59
CA PHE A 134 -3.61 10.07 28.18
C PHE A 134 -3.15 8.63 27.99
N GLU A 135 -2.16 8.18 28.77
CA GLU A 135 -1.67 6.80 28.71
C GLU A 135 -2.79 5.78 29.01
N ASN A 136 -3.64 6.07 30.00
CA ASN A 136 -4.75 5.19 30.37
C ASN A 136 -5.86 5.12 29.31
N VAL A 137 -6.15 6.24 28.64
CA VAL A 137 -7.24 6.33 27.64
C VAL A 137 -6.79 5.81 26.28
N PHE A 138 -5.59 6.19 25.84
CA PHE A 138 -5.10 5.91 24.49
C PHE A 138 -4.10 4.77 24.39
N GLY A 139 -3.55 4.25 25.50
CA GLY A 139 -2.54 3.19 25.47
C GLY A 139 -2.95 1.97 24.65
N SER A 140 -4.18 1.48 24.81
CA SER A 140 -4.66 0.33 24.01
C SER A 140 -4.82 0.63 22.52
N TRP A 141 -5.01 1.90 22.14
CA TRP A 141 -5.07 2.32 20.74
C TRP A 141 -3.67 2.37 20.13
N ILE A 142 -2.69 2.84 20.90
CA ILE A 142 -1.28 2.85 20.50
C ILE A 142 -0.78 1.42 20.29
N ASP A 143 -1.02 0.52 21.25
CA ASP A 143 -0.70 -0.91 21.12
C ASP A 143 -1.36 -1.51 19.87
N HIS A 144 -2.62 -1.16 19.62
CA HIS A 144 -3.34 -1.62 18.44
C HIS A 144 -2.70 -1.12 17.13
N TRP A 145 -2.28 0.14 17.06
CA TRP A 145 -1.59 0.67 15.90
C TRP A 145 -0.22 0.01 15.69
N GLU A 146 0.54 -0.22 16.75
CA GLU A 146 1.82 -0.93 16.67
C GLU A 146 1.64 -2.34 16.06
N GLU A 147 0.61 -3.08 16.48
CA GLU A 147 0.33 -4.40 15.91
C GLU A 147 -0.23 -4.31 14.47
N LYS A 148 -1.13 -3.36 14.22
CA LYS A 148 -1.78 -3.18 12.91
C LYS A 148 -0.79 -2.82 11.81
N PHE A 149 0.22 -2.01 12.14
CA PHE A 149 1.25 -1.58 11.19
C PHE A 149 2.44 -2.55 11.14
N ASP A 150 2.45 -3.67 11.87
CA ASP A 150 3.48 -4.70 11.67
C ASP A 150 3.40 -5.32 10.27
N GLU A 151 2.19 -5.60 9.80
CA GLU A 151 1.96 -6.26 8.52
C GLU A 151 0.69 -5.72 7.84
N LEU A 152 0.80 -5.37 6.56
CA LEU A 152 -0.32 -4.99 5.72
C LEU A 152 -0.44 -5.97 4.54
N ASP A 153 -1.54 -6.74 4.54
CA ASP A 153 -1.86 -7.73 3.49
C ASP A 153 -0.71 -8.73 3.22
N GLY A 154 -0.16 -9.32 4.30
CA GLY A 154 0.93 -10.30 4.19
C GLY A 154 2.31 -9.69 3.97
N ARG A 155 2.46 -8.35 4.03
CA ARG A 155 3.73 -7.64 3.83
C ARG A 155 4.11 -6.82 5.06
N ASN A 156 5.32 -7.06 5.57
CA ASN A 156 5.87 -6.31 6.68
C ASN A 156 6.11 -4.85 6.29
N VAL A 157 5.56 -3.90 7.06
CA VAL A 157 5.89 -2.48 6.92
C VAL A 157 7.32 -2.26 7.43
N PRO A 158 8.14 -1.42 6.77
CA PRO A 158 9.45 -1.07 7.31
C PRO A 158 9.32 -0.47 8.72
N GLU A 159 10.20 -0.88 9.63
CA GLU A 159 10.16 -0.48 11.05
C GLU A 159 10.19 1.05 11.21
N GLU A 160 11.02 1.75 10.44
CA GLU A 160 11.10 3.22 10.46
C GLU A 160 9.77 3.88 10.04
N ASP A 161 9.08 3.33 9.03
CA ASP A 161 7.79 3.85 8.56
C ASP A 161 6.67 3.53 9.55
N LYS A 162 6.70 2.33 10.15
CA LYS A 162 5.78 1.94 11.22
C LYS A 162 5.88 2.91 12.40
N GLU A 163 7.09 3.10 12.93
CA GLU A 163 7.33 4.02 14.06
C GLU A 163 6.87 5.43 13.71
N ALA A 164 7.21 5.93 12.51
CA ALA A 164 6.80 7.27 12.06
C ALA A 164 5.28 7.44 11.94
N ILE A 165 4.54 6.38 11.54
CA ILE A 165 3.07 6.42 11.48
C ILE A 165 2.46 6.43 12.88
N VAL A 166 2.96 5.60 13.80
CA VAL A 166 2.46 5.57 15.19
C VAL A 166 2.74 6.91 15.86
N ASP A 167 3.95 7.45 15.73
CA ASP A 167 4.34 8.75 16.25
C ASP A 167 3.46 9.89 15.68
N LEU A 168 3.11 9.82 14.39
CA LEU A 168 2.20 10.77 13.75
C LEU A 168 0.82 10.75 14.43
N LEU A 169 0.26 9.58 14.67
CA LEU A 169 -1.07 9.42 15.27
C LEU A 169 -1.07 9.84 16.74
N VAL A 170 -0.03 9.47 17.50
CA VAL A 170 0.14 9.87 18.90
C VAL A 170 0.32 11.38 19.01
N GLY A 171 1.18 11.98 18.18
CA GLY A 171 1.41 13.42 18.16
C GLY A 171 0.13 14.20 17.83
N GLU A 172 -0.67 13.72 16.88
CA GLU A 172 -1.97 14.32 16.56
C GLU A 172 -2.96 14.23 17.74
N LEU A 173 -2.98 13.11 18.48
CA LEU A 173 -3.79 12.98 19.69
C LEU A 173 -3.32 13.95 20.79
N GLN A 174 -2.02 14.06 21.01
CA GLN A 174 -1.42 14.96 21.99
C GLN A 174 -1.72 16.42 21.65
N GLU A 175 -1.58 16.81 20.39
CA GLU A 175 -1.91 18.16 19.91
C GLU A 175 -3.39 18.49 20.15
N ARG A 176 -4.31 17.56 19.82
CA ARG A 176 -5.75 17.75 20.08
C ARG A 176 -6.10 17.81 21.57
N ALA A 177 -5.32 17.14 22.42
CA ALA A 177 -5.48 17.15 23.87
C ALA A 177 -4.76 18.31 24.57
N GLU A 178 -4.08 19.19 23.83
CA GLU A 178 -3.27 20.31 24.35
C GLU A 178 -2.11 19.85 25.27
N LEU A 179 -1.51 18.69 24.96
CA LEU A 179 -0.31 18.18 25.63
C LEU A 179 0.96 18.61 24.87
N ASP A 180 1.95 19.12 25.60
CA ASP A 180 3.28 19.55 25.11
C ASP A 180 4.31 18.41 25.10
#